data_AF-A0A1J5DMS1-F1
#
_entry.id   AF-A0A1J5DMS1-F1
#
_cell.length_a   1.000
_cell.length_b   1.000
_cell.length_c   1.000
_cell.angle_alpha   90.00
_cell.angle_beta   90.00
_cell.angle_gamma   90.00
#
_symmetry.space_group_name_H-M   'P 1'
#
loop_
_entity.id
_entity.type
_entity.pdbx_description
1 polymer ?
#
loop_
_entity_poly.entity_id
_entity_poly.type
_entity_poly.pdbx_seq_one_letter_code
_entity_poly.pdbx_strand_id
1 'polypeptide(L)'
;MPLPTGEVWHIDLFKRFCSPPYKSLPVLFDETLALAMSSFRKFRHVVYHGYGFQMDWSRMQEALDSIDDVFNRFKTRLQDYLQVLEKEK
;
A
#
# COMPACT_ATOMS: atom_id res chain seq x y z
N MET A 1 -20.20 6.63 -3.60
CA MET A 1 -19.07 6.43 -4.55
C MET A 1 -18.96 4.93 -4.83
N PRO A 2 -18.89 4.46 -6.08
CA PRO A 2 -18.80 3.03 -6.36
C PRO A 2 -17.45 2.46 -5.89
N LEU A 3 -17.47 1.31 -5.24
CA LEU A 3 -16.25 0.58 -4.86
C LEU A 3 -15.58 0.00 -6.11
N PRO A 4 -14.24 -0.04 -6.19
CA PRO A 4 -13.55 -0.76 -7.25
C PRO A 4 -13.95 -2.24 -7.26
N THR A 5 -13.97 -2.85 -8.44
CA THR A 5 -14.31 -4.26 -8.65
C THR A 5 -13.30 -4.90 -9.62
N GLY A 6 -13.31 -6.23 -9.76
CA GLY A 6 -12.38 -6.96 -10.63
C GLY A 6 -11.06 -7.35 -9.95
N GLU A 7 -10.17 -8.04 -10.64
CA GLU A 7 -8.98 -8.69 -10.02
C GLU A 7 -7.99 -7.72 -9.34
N VAL A 8 -7.95 -6.46 -9.79
CA VAL A 8 -7.03 -5.42 -9.29
C VAL A 8 -7.71 -4.42 -8.35
N TRP A 9 -8.94 -4.71 -7.89
CA TRP A 9 -9.75 -3.78 -7.08
C TRP A 9 -9.01 -3.22 -5.86
N HIS A 10 -8.15 -4.02 -5.23
CA HIS A 10 -7.38 -3.65 -4.05
C HIS A 10 -6.31 -2.59 -4.35
N ILE A 11 -5.72 -2.63 -5.55
CA ILE A 11 -4.77 -1.60 -6.02
C ILE A 11 -5.53 -0.31 -6.32
N ASP A 12 -6.70 -0.43 -6.96
CA ASP A 12 -7.52 0.73 -7.30
C ASP A 12 -8.05 1.42 -6.04
N LEU A 13 -8.47 0.66 -5.03
CA LEU A 13 -8.87 1.22 -3.74
C LEU A 13 -7.70 1.96 -3.09
N PHE A 14 -6.53 1.34 -3.05
CA PHE A 14 -5.32 1.95 -2.49
C PHE A 14 -4.98 3.28 -3.19
N LYS A 15 -4.98 3.30 -4.54
CA LYS A 15 -4.66 4.49 -5.33
C LYS A 15 -5.58 5.67 -5.08
N ARG A 16 -6.83 5.43 -4.65
CA ARG A 16 -7.77 6.52 -4.32
C ARG A 16 -7.32 7.38 -3.14
N PHE A 17 -6.44 6.86 -2.28
CA PHE A 17 -5.88 7.56 -1.12
C PHE A 17 -4.42 7.98 -1.33
N CYS A 18 -3.88 7.84 -2.54
CA CYS A 18 -2.56 8.34 -2.91
C CYS A 18 -2.64 9.77 -3.46
N SER A 19 -1.49 10.40 -3.70
CA SER A 19 -1.42 11.64 -4.48
C SER A 19 -1.42 11.35 -5.99
N PRO A 20 -2.28 12.00 -6.81
CA PRO A 20 -3.44 12.82 -6.42
C PRO A 20 -4.61 11.95 -5.93
N PRO A 21 -5.39 12.42 -4.92
CA PRO A 21 -6.46 11.62 -4.34
C PRO A 21 -7.71 11.58 -5.23
N TYR A 22 -8.55 10.58 -5.02
CA TYR A 22 -9.80 10.47 -5.76
C TYR A 22 -10.92 11.30 -5.13
N LYS A 23 -11.36 12.34 -5.84
CA LYS A 23 -12.45 13.23 -5.44
C LYS A 23 -12.18 13.86 -4.06
N SER A 24 -13.09 13.65 -3.11
CA SER A 24 -13.05 14.22 -1.76
C SER A 24 -12.34 13.31 -0.75
N LEU A 25 -11.71 12.22 -1.18
CA LEU A 25 -10.93 11.38 -0.28
C LEU A 25 -9.62 12.09 0.10
N PRO A 26 -9.12 11.89 1.33
CA PRO A 26 -7.85 12.45 1.73
C PRO A 26 -6.68 11.71 1.08
N VAL A 27 -5.54 12.37 0.98
CA VAL A 27 -4.26 11.71 0.74
C VAL A 27 -3.80 11.07 2.05
N LEU A 28 -3.92 9.74 2.16
CA LEU A 28 -3.40 8.99 3.31
C LEU A 28 -1.97 8.50 3.06
N PHE A 29 -1.65 8.20 1.80
CA PHE A 29 -0.37 7.64 1.39
C PHE A 29 0.32 8.64 0.46
N ASP A 30 1.31 9.36 0.99
CA ASP A 30 2.18 10.22 0.17
C ASP A 30 2.97 9.39 -0.86
N GLU A 31 3.59 10.07 -1.83
CA GLU A 31 4.34 9.41 -2.91
C GLU A 31 5.43 8.46 -2.38
N THR A 32 6.10 8.84 -1.29
CA THR A 32 7.17 8.06 -0.68
C THR A 32 6.61 6.76 -0.08
N LEU A 33 5.55 6.84 0.72
CA LEU A 33 4.91 5.68 1.32
C LEU A 33 4.26 4.79 0.25
N ALA A 34 3.64 5.40 -0.76
CA ALA A 34 2.99 4.65 -1.83
C ALA A 34 3.98 3.87 -2.70
N LEU A 35 5.15 4.46 -2.97
CA LEU A 35 6.25 3.79 -3.66
C LEU A 35 6.80 2.63 -2.82
N ALA A 36 7.06 2.85 -1.53
CA ALA A 36 7.58 1.81 -0.63
C ALA A 36 6.61 0.62 -0.53
N MET A 37 5.31 0.87 -0.39
CA MET A 37 4.27 -0.16 -0.38
C MET A 37 4.17 -0.95 -1.70
N SER A 38 4.62 -0.38 -2.83
CA SER A 38 4.57 -1.05 -4.13
C SER A 38 5.54 -2.23 -4.23
N SER A 39 6.68 -2.15 -3.54
CA SER A 39 7.70 -3.20 -3.52
C SER A 39 7.18 -4.50 -2.90
N PHE A 40 6.37 -4.41 -1.85
CA PHE A 40 5.75 -5.57 -1.20
C PHE A 40 4.69 -6.25 -2.07
N ARG A 41 3.97 -5.50 -2.91
CA ARG A 41 3.01 -6.08 -3.88
C ARG A 41 3.72 -6.90 -4.96
N LYS A 42 4.87 -6.42 -5.44
CA LYS A 42 5.72 -7.13 -6.39
C LYS A 42 6.27 -8.42 -5.78
N PHE A 43 6.71 -8.37 -4.51
CA PHE A 43 7.14 -9.56 -3.77
C PHE A 43 6.04 -10.63 -3.71
N ARG A 44 4.80 -10.25 -3.36
CA ARG A 44 3.66 -11.19 -3.36
C ARG A 44 3.48 -11.85 -4.73
N HIS A 45 3.54 -11.09 -5.82
CA HIS A 45 3.39 -11.66 -7.16
C HIS A 45 4.50 -12.67 -7.49
N VAL A 46 5.76 -12.37 -7.13
CA VAL A 46 6.89 -13.29 -7.31
C VAL A 46 6.71 -14.57 -6.48
N VAL A 47 6.29 -14.47 -5.22
CA VAL A 47 6.09 -15.65 -4.36
C VAL A 47 4.92 -16.51 -4.82
N TYR A 48 3.81 -15.90 -5.23
CA TYR A 48 2.59 -16.63 -5.62
C TYR A 48 2.65 -17.21 -7.05
N HIS A 49 3.36 -16.56 -7.98
CA HIS A 49 3.42 -16.99 -9.39
C HIS A 49 4.80 -17.51 -9.82
N GLY A 50 5.78 -17.51 -8.93
CA GLY A 50 7.17 -17.90 -9.20
C GLY A 50 7.36 -19.40 -9.31
N TYR A 51 7.10 -19.94 -10.49
CA TYR A 51 7.79 -21.13 -10.98
C TYR A 51 9.31 -20.87 -10.94
N GLY A 52 10.02 -21.35 -9.91
CA GLY A 52 11.49 -21.49 -9.89
C GLY A 52 12.35 -20.27 -10.28
N PHE A 53 11.81 -19.06 -10.23
CA PHE A 53 12.47 -17.86 -10.75
C PHE A 53 13.43 -17.30 -9.70
N GLN A 54 14.65 -16.95 -10.12
CA GLN A 54 15.71 -16.41 -9.26
C GLN A 54 15.16 -15.33 -8.33
N MET A 55 14.99 -15.70 -7.06
CA MET A 55 14.72 -14.74 -6.01
C MET A 55 15.91 -13.79 -5.96
N ASP A 56 15.69 -12.55 -6.38
CA ASP A 56 16.68 -11.49 -6.26
C ASP A 56 16.82 -11.15 -4.78
N TRP A 57 17.81 -11.78 -4.13
CA TRP A 57 18.08 -11.61 -2.71
C TRP A 57 18.25 -10.14 -2.33
N SER A 58 18.87 -9.33 -3.20
CA SER A 58 19.09 -7.91 -2.93
C SER A 58 17.76 -7.15 -2.78
N ARG A 59 16.81 -7.41 -3.68
CA ARG A 59 15.45 -6.83 -3.62
C ARG A 59 14.63 -7.36 -2.45
N MET A 60 14.84 -8.62 -2.04
CA MET A 60 14.18 -9.18 -0.87
C MET A 60 14.71 -8.56 0.41
N GLN A 61 16.03 -8.42 0.53
CA GLN A 61 16.67 -7.83 1.69
C GLN A 61 16.22 -6.37 1.89
N GLU A 62 16.20 -5.56 0.82
CA GLU A 62 15.70 -4.18 0.88
C GLU A 62 14.24 -4.09 1.35
N ALA A 63 13.38 -5.02 0.89
CA ALA A 63 12.00 -5.09 1.33
C ALA A 63 11.88 -5.52 2.80
N LEU A 64 12.70 -6.48 3.24
CA LEU A 64 12.72 -6.95 4.63
C LEU A 64 13.24 -5.86 5.58
N ASP A 65 14.32 -5.16 5.21
CA ASP A 65 14.91 -4.11 6.02
C ASP A 65 13.96 -2.91 6.20
N SER A 66 13.04 -2.70 5.25
CA SER A 66 12.09 -1.59 5.28
C SER A 66 10.67 -1.98 5.75
N ILE A 67 10.38 -3.26 5.99
CA ILE A 67 9.01 -3.72 6.23
C ILE A 67 8.40 -3.10 7.49
N ASP A 68 9.17 -3.03 8.57
CA ASP A 68 8.69 -2.51 9.85
C ASP A 68 8.42 -1.00 9.76
N ASP A 69 9.30 -0.23 9.12
CA ASP A 69 9.08 1.21 8.89
C ASP A 69 7.82 1.45 8.06
N VAL A 70 7.73 0.78 6.91
CA VAL A 70 6.62 0.97 5.97
C VAL A 70 5.30 0.56 6.60
N PHE A 71 5.28 -0.56 7.34
CA PHE A 71 4.09 -1.01 8.05
C PHE A 71 3.68 -0.06 9.16
N ASN A 72 4.62 0.44 9.96
CA ASN A 72 4.33 1.40 11.02
C ASN A 72 3.79 2.72 10.45
N ARG A 73 4.40 3.25 9.39
CA ARG A 73 3.90 4.45 8.70
C ARG A 73 2.50 4.26 8.14
N PHE A 74 2.24 3.12 7.49
CA PHE A 74 0.91 2.76 7.02
C PHE A 74 -0.10 2.71 8.17
N LYS A 75 0.24 2.00 9.26
CA LYS A 75 -0.61 1.84 10.44
C LYS A 75 -0.95 3.18 11.07
N THR A 76 0.05 4.03 11.31
CA THR A 76 -0.14 5.37 11.89
C THR A 76 -1.07 6.21 11.01
N ARG A 77 -0.82 6.29 9.70
CA ARG A 77 -1.68 7.06 8.77
C ARG A 77 -3.14 6.60 8.80
N LEU A 78 -3.35 5.28 8.88
CA LEU A 78 -4.68 4.72 8.95
C LEU A 78 -5.35 5.02 10.30
N GLN A 79 -4.63 4.86 11.41
CA GLN A 79 -5.13 5.14 12.75
C GLN A 79 -5.50 6.62 12.92
N ASP A 80 -4.64 7.54 12.47
CA ASP A 80 -4.90 8.98 12.50
C ASP A 80 -6.21 9.31 11.77
N TYR A 81 -6.41 8.72 10.58
CA TYR A 81 -7.61 8.97 9.80
C TYR A 81 -8.87 8.36 10.43
N LEU A 82 -8.78 7.16 10.99
CA LEU A 82 -9.90 6.55 11.72
C LEU A 82 -10.33 7.41 12.92
N GLN A 83 -9.38 7.99 13.66
CA GLN A 83 -9.69 8.91 14.74
C GLN A 83 -10.39 10.20 14.27
N VAL A 84 -10.05 10.71 13.08
CA VAL A 84 -10.78 11.85 12.49
C VAL A 84 -12.23 11.46 12.20
N LEU A 85 -12.45 10.31 11.56
CA LEU A 85 -13.80 9.82 11.24
C LEU A 85 -14.65 9.52 12.48
N GLU A 86 -14.04 9.07 13.57
CA GLU A 86 -14.74 8.87 14.85
C GLU A 86 -15.16 10.18 15.51
N LYS A 87 -14.40 11.26 15.34
CA LYS A 87 -14.72 12.59 15.89
C LYS A 87 -15.75 13.36 15.08
N GLU A 88 -15.89 13.03 13.79
CA GLU A 88 -16.88 13.61 12.88
C GLU A 88 -18.25 12.91 12.94
N LYS A 89 -18.37 11.85 13.73
CA LYS A 89 -19.60 11.10 14.01
C LYS A 89 -20.38 11.70 15.17
#